data_AF-A0A4P9Y3P4-F1
#
_entry.id   AF-A0A4P9Y3P4-F1
#
_cell.length_a   1.000
_cell.length_b   1.000
_cell.length_c   1.000
_cell.angle_alpha   90.00
_cell.angle_beta   90.00
_cell.angle_gamma   90.00
#
_symmetry.space_group_name_H-M   'P 1'
#
loop_
_entity.id
_entity.type
_entity.pdbx_description
1 polymer ?
#
loop_
_entity_poly.entity_id
_entity_poly.type
_entity_poly.pdbx_seq_one_letter_code
_entity_poly.pdbx_strand_id
1 'polypeptide(L)' 'AAEKWKKISIFFCLPAIVFATYNAYSLYEHHQEHLKVHPRDEKMYPYIDMHPRDLPYGDGKHTAFYNPKVN' A
#
# COMPACT_ATOMS: atom_id res chain seq x y z
N ALA A 1 -14.54 -16.96 29.90
CA ALA A 1 -13.82 -16.95 28.61
C ALA A 1 -13.57 -15.53 28.11
N ALA A 2 -14.60 -14.66 28.04
CA ALA A 2 -14.49 -13.28 27.53
C ALA A 2 -13.42 -12.42 28.23
N GLU A 3 -13.31 -12.47 29.56
CA GLU A 3 -12.30 -11.69 30.31
C GLU A 3 -10.85 -12.03 29.95
N LYS A 4 -10.56 -13.29 29.60
CA LYS A 4 -9.20 -13.70 29.19
C LYS A 4 -8.82 -13.03 27.87
N TRP A 5 -9.71 -13.07 26.88
CA TRP A 5 -9.49 -12.46 25.58
C TRP A 5 -9.46 -10.94 25.64
N LYS A 6 -10.30 -10.31 26.45
CA LYS A 6 -10.26 -8.85 26.67
C LYS A 6 -8.89 -8.39 27.16
N LYS A 7 -8.29 -9.12 28.11
CA LYS A 7 -6.95 -8.81 28.62
C LYS A 7 -5.88 -9.01 27.55
N ILE A 8 -5.93 -10.08 26.78
CA ILE A 8 -4.96 -10.32 25.69
C ILE A 8 -5.06 -9.21 24.62
N SER A 9 -6.27 -8.86 24.19
CA SER A 9 -6.48 -7.80 23.20
C SER A 9 -5.92 -6.45 23.67
N ILE A 10 -6.14 -6.08 24.93
CA ILE A 10 -5.69 -4.78 25.46
C ILE A 10 -4.20 -4.79 25.80
N PHE A 11 -3.70 -5.83 26.48
CA PHE A 11 -2.34 -5.82 27.01
C PHE A 11 -1.29 -6.38 26.06
N PHE A 12 -1.70 -7.11 25.01
CA PHE A 12 -0.78 -7.68 24.04
C PHE A 12 -1.01 -7.13 22.64
N CYS A 13 -2.24 -7.20 22.13
CA CYS A 13 -2.50 -6.76 20.76
C CYS A 13 -2.34 -5.24 20.61
N LEU A 14 -2.80 -4.41 21.56
CA LEU A 14 -2.61 -2.96 21.45
C LEU A 14 -1.12 -2.57 21.44
N PRO A 15 -0.25 -3.02 22.37
CA PRO A 15 1.18 -2.75 22.26
C PRO A 15 1.80 -3.27 20.96
N ALA A 16 1.44 -4.47 20.51
CA ALA A 16 1.94 -5.02 19.26
C ALA A 16 1.56 -4.15 18.05
N ILE A 17 0.32 -3.65 18.01
CA ILE A 17 -0.15 -2.71 16.98
C ILE A 17 0.66 -1.41 17.05
N VAL A 18 0.88 -0.85 18.25
CA VAL A 18 1.67 0.39 18.39
C VAL A 18 3.08 0.22 17.80
N PHE A 19 3.78 -0.87 18.12
CA PHE A 19 5.10 -1.12 17.56
C PHE A 19 5.08 -1.37 16.05
N ALA A 20 4.10 -2.12 15.54
CA ALA A 20 3.94 -2.36 14.12
C ALA A 20 3.62 -1.08 13.35
N THR A 21 2.75 -0.22 13.88
CA THR A 21 2.42 1.09 13.31
C THR A 21 3.64 1.99 13.27
N TYR A 22 4.44 2.03 14.33
CA TYR A 22 5.68 2.81 14.34
C TYR A 22 6.65 2.35 13.26
N ASN A 23 6.87 1.04 13.12
CA ASN A 23 7.73 0.48 12.08
C ASN A 23 7.20 0.79 10.67
N ALA A 24 5.90 0.58 10.43
CA ALA A 24 5.28 0.87 9.15
C ALA A 24 5.38 2.36 8.78
N TYR A 25 5.23 3.25 9.76
CA TYR A 25 5.38 4.69 9.56
C TYR A 25 6.83 5.06 9.17
N SER A 26 7.83 4.51 9.86
CA SER A 26 9.24 4.72 9.50
C SER A 26 9.55 4.22 8.08
N LEU A 27 9.06 3.03 7.70
CA LEU A 27 9.21 2.52 6.33
C LEU A 27 8.50 3.41 5.31
N TYR A 28 7.32 3.94 5.64
CA TYR A 28 6.60 4.87 4.80
C TYR A 28 7.41 6.15 4.55
N GLU A 29 7.98 6.76 5.59
CA GLU A 29 8.83 7.95 5.45
C GLU A 29 10.03 7.69 4.54
N HIS A 30 10.75 6.58 4.76
CA HIS A 30 11.85 6.18 3.88
C HIS A 30 11.41 5.94 2.44
N HIS A 31 10.23 5.35 2.22
CA HIS A 31 9.69 5.17 0.87
C HIS A 31 9.38 6.52 0.21
N GLN A 32 8.82 7.48 0.94
CA GLN A 32 8.57 8.83 0.42
C GLN A 32 9.86 9.57 0.07
N GLU A 33 10.91 9.41 0.88
CA GLU A 33 12.23 9.99 0.59
C GLU A 33 12.86 9.37 -0.65
N HIS A 34 12.81 8.03 -0.78
CA HIS A 34 13.34 7.33 -1.94
C HIS A 34 12.68 7.77 -3.25
N LEU A 35 11.35 7.98 -3.25
CA LEU A 35 10.62 8.48 -4.41
C LEU A 35 11.07 9.87 -4.87
N LYS A 36 11.62 10.71 -3.98
CA LYS A 36 12.12 12.05 -4.34
C LYS A 36 13.45 12.01 -5.07
N VAL A 37 14.30 11.02 -4.77
CA VAL A 37 15.67 10.93 -5.29
C VAL A 37 15.82 9.94 -6.45
N HIS A 38 14.87 9.01 -6.60
CA HIS A 38 14.79 8.07 -7.71
C HIS A 38 13.47 8.28 -8.48
N PRO A 39 13.39 9.30 -9.36
CA PRO A 39 12.27 9.41 -10.28
C PRO A 39 12.18 8.13 -11.14
N ARG A 40 10.96 7.72 -11.44
CA ARG A 40 10.72 6.46 -12.15
C ARG A 40 11.10 6.56 -13.62
N ASP A 41 12.11 5.80 -14.00
CA ASP A 41 12.36 5.38 -15.38
C ASP A 41 11.64 4.03 -15.62
N GLU A 42 10.31 4.06 -15.69
CA GLU A 42 9.53 2.85 -15.98
C GLU A 42 9.79 2.40 -17.42
N LYS A 43 10.65 1.40 -17.58
CA LYS A 43 10.80 0.73 -18.86
C LYS A 43 9.55 -0.09 -19.13
N MET A 44 8.72 0.41 -20.05
CA MET A 44 7.50 -0.26 -20.46
C MET A 44 7.81 -1.51 -21.27
N TYR A 45 7.59 -2.67 -20.67
CA TYR A 45 7.70 -3.95 -21.36
C TYR A 45 6.32 -4.38 -21.91
N PRO A 46 6.27 -5.24 -22.96
CA PRO A 46 5.01 -5.60 -23.61
C PRO A 46 3.95 -6.26 -22.70
N TYR A 47 4.36 -6.76 -21.54
CA TYR A 47 3.48 -7.40 -20.55
C TYR A 47 3.07 -6.48 -19.40
N ILE A 48 3.64 -5.27 -19.31
CA ILE A 48 3.24 -4.27 -18.32
C ILE A 48 2.07 -3.48 -18.91
N ASP A 49 1.06 -3.19 -18.09
CA ASP A 49 -0.13 -2.44 -18.49
C ASP A 49 -0.86 -3.03 -19.70
N MET A 50 -0.87 -4.36 -19.81
CA MET A 50 -1.55 -5.05 -20.90
C MET A 50 -3.06 -5.02 -20.69
N HIS A 51 -3.77 -4.37 -21.62
CA HIS A 51 -5.22 -4.23 -21.58
C HIS A 51 -5.86 -4.79 -22.86
N PRO A 52 -6.23 -6.08 -22.89
CA PRO A 52 -6.83 -6.69 -24.08
C PRO A 52 -8.29 -6.25 -24.33
N ARG A 53 -8.96 -5.71 -23.30
CA ARG A 53 -10.28 -5.09 -23.36
C ARG A 53 -10.37 -3.96 -22.34
N ASP A 54 -11.17 -2.95 -22.64
CA ASP A 54 -11.44 -1.84 -21.73
C ASP A 54 -12.21 -2.31 -20.49
N LEU A 55 -11.96 -1.62 -19.38
CA LEU A 55 -12.70 -1.82 -18.13
C LEU A 55 -14.15 -1.33 -18.29
N PRO A 56 -15.14 -1.97 -17.63
CA PRO A 56 -16.55 -1.62 -17.78
C PRO A 56 -16.98 -0.36 -17.02
N TYR A 57 -16.04 0.47 -16.58
CA TYR A 57 -16.27 1.67 -15.78
C TYR A 57 -15.22 2.75 -16.04
N GLY A 58 -15.53 3.97 -15.59
CA GLY A 58 -14.62 5.11 -15.72
C GLY A 58 -14.32 5.45 -17.18
N ASP A 59 -13.05 5.64 -17.49
CA ASP A 59 -12.55 5.87 -18.86
C ASP A 59 -12.14 4.59 -19.60
N GLY A 60 -12.39 3.43 -19.00
CA GLY A 60 -12.06 2.12 -19.55
C GLY A 60 -10.58 1.75 -19.47
N LYS A 61 -9.70 2.65 -19.03
CA LYS A 61 -8.24 2.44 -19.06
C LYS A 61 -7.62 2.34 -17.68
N HIS A 62 -8.16 3.07 -16.71
CA HIS A 62 -7.61 3.10 -15.36
C HIS A 62 -8.38 2.23 -14.38
N THR A 63 -7.65 1.47 -13.57
CA THR A 63 -8.23 0.67 -12.49
C THR A 63 -8.77 1.55 -11.37
N ALA A 64 -9.61 0.99 -10.49
CA ALA A 64 -10.19 1.72 -9.37
C ALA A 64 -9.16 2.30 -8.38
N PHE A 65 -7.93 1.76 -8.37
CA PHE A 65 -6.83 2.21 -7.52
C PHE A 65 -5.65 2.76 -8.32
N TYR A 66 -5.89 3.18 -9.58
CA TYR A 66 -4.87 3.82 -10.40
C TYR A 66 -4.49 5.19 -9.81
N ASN A 67 -3.19 5.42 -9.65
CA ASN A 67 -2.66 6.68 -9.17
C ASN A 67 -1.63 7.23 -10.16
N PRO A 68 -1.90 8.36 -10.84
CA PRO A 68 -1.02 8.95 -11.86
C PRO A 68 0.40 9.31 -11.39
N LYS A 69 0.66 9.29 -10.07
CA LYS A 69 2.00 9.51 -9.51
C LYS A 69 2.86 8.24 -9.46
N VAL A 70 2.24 7.07 -9.51
CA VAL A 70 2.87 5.76 -9.25
C VAL A 70 2.37 4.65 -10.18
N ASN A 71 1.72 5.01 -11.28
CA ASN A 71 1.28 4.17 -12.38
C ASN A 71 1.36 5.01 -13.65
#